data_AF-A0AAN2PCM8-F1
#
_entry.id   AF-A0AAN2PCM8-F1
#
_cell.length_a   1.000
_cell.length_b   1.000
_cell.length_c   1.000
_cell.angle_alpha   90.00
_cell.angle_beta   90.00
_cell.angle_gamma   90.00
#
_symmetry.space_group_name_H-M   'P 1'
#
loop_
_entity.id
_entity.type
_entity.pdbx_description
1 polymer ?
#
loop_
_entity_poly.entity_id
_entity_poly.type
_entity_poly.pdbx_seq_one_letter_code
_entity_poly.pdbx_strand_id
1 'polypeptide(L)'
;MRVIDEILDDLLTAATDLNAGNLSREEFNLTVDLLIRRVNQVRINYEGARIHVFQRVFNQLLFSAKFKAMEGLKEFKEAATHKKSFNNRIRGILGQKLHFLSLYRTIKANRDGYRDRNGYYLKSDIEIFVLEGGETHE
;
A
#
# COMPACT_ATOMS: atom_id res chain seq x y z
N MET A 1 7.55 -3.21 4.05
CA MET A 1 6.76 -2.05 3.59
C MET A 1 5.43 -2.17 4.30
N ARG A 2 5.49 -2.14 5.63
CA ARG A 2 4.69 -3.02 6.49
C ARG A 2 3.19 -2.80 6.34
N VAL A 3 2.72 -1.56 6.50
CA VAL A 3 1.32 -1.18 6.31
C VAL A 3 0.77 -1.63 4.94
N ILE A 4 1.56 -1.54 3.87
CA ILE A 4 1.11 -1.97 2.54
C ILE A 4 1.11 -3.50 2.45
N ASP A 5 2.12 -4.16 3.02
CA ASP A 5 2.19 -5.62 3.05
C ASP A 5 1.00 -6.21 3.85
N GLU A 6 0.63 -5.60 4.99
CA GLU A 6 -0.57 -5.97 5.78
C GLU A 6 -1.88 -5.81 4.99
N ILE A 7 -2.06 -4.68 4.29
CA ILE A 7 -3.24 -4.48 3.42
C ILE A 7 -3.32 -5.56 2.32
N LEU A 8 -2.18 -5.99 1.79
CA LEU A 8 -2.12 -7.03 0.77
C LEU A 8 -2.40 -8.42 1.34
N ASP A 9 -1.94 -8.72 2.55
CA ASP A 9 -2.20 -9.99 3.23
C ASP A 9 -3.69 -10.14 3.58
N ASP A 10 -4.34 -9.06 4.04
CA ASP A 10 -5.79 -9.03 4.28
C ASP A 10 -6.57 -9.23 2.97
N LEU A 11 -6.13 -8.57 1.88
CA LEU A 11 -6.74 -8.76 0.55
C LEU A 11 -6.60 -10.21 0.07
N LEU A 12 -5.43 -10.81 0.26
CA LEU A 12 -5.15 -12.18 -0.17
C LEU A 12 -5.97 -13.19 0.63
N THR A 13 -6.13 -12.96 1.93
CA THR A 13 -6.98 -13.76 2.81
C THR A 13 -8.43 -13.71 2.34
N ALA A 14 -8.98 -12.51 2.16
CA ALA A 14 -10.35 -12.33 1.67
C ALA A 14 -10.58 -12.96 0.29
N ALA A 15 -9.60 -12.86 -0.61
CA ALA A 15 -9.67 -13.47 -1.94
C ALA A 15 -9.59 -15.00 -1.91
N THR A 16 -8.82 -15.56 -0.97
CA THR A 16 -8.74 -17.00 -0.75
C THR A 16 -10.06 -17.53 -0.20
N ASP A 17 -10.62 -16.84 0.79
CA ASP A 17 -11.87 -17.23 1.43
C ASP A 17 -13.07 -17.15 0.48
N LEU A 18 -13.12 -16.11 -0.37
CA LEU A 18 -14.13 -16.02 -1.43
C LEU A 18 -14.01 -17.19 -2.41
N ASN A 19 -12.80 -17.55 -2.83
CA ASN A 19 -12.57 -18.69 -3.75
C ASN A 19 -12.90 -20.04 -3.12
N ALA A 20 -12.73 -20.17 -1.80
CA ALA A 20 -13.07 -21.36 -1.04
C ALA A 20 -14.57 -21.47 -0.72
N GLY A 21 -15.33 -20.38 -0.91
CA GLY A 21 -16.75 -20.30 -0.53
C GLY A 21 -16.98 -20.06 0.97
N ASN A 22 -15.93 -19.68 1.71
CA ASN A 22 -15.98 -19.36 3.13
C ASN A 22 -16.45 -17.92 3.41
N LEU A 23 -16.48 -17.09 2.36
CA LEU A 23 -16.86 -15.68 2.43
C LEU A 23 -17.93 -15.40 1.38
N SER A 24 -19.02 -14.76 1.78
CA SER A 24 -20.04 -14.30 0.83
C SER A 24 -19.49 -13.15 -0.03
N ARG A 25 -20.17 -12.88 -1.15
CA ARG A 25 -19.77 -11.79 -2.04
C ARG A 25 -19.95 -10.43 -1.39
N GLU A 26 -20.99 -10.28 -0.57
CA GLU A 26 -21.30 -9.08 0.18
C GLU A 26 -20.22 -8.79 1.23
N GLU A 27 -19.79 -9.81 1.99
CA GLU A 27 -18.70 -9.68 2.96
C GLU A 27 -17.36 -9.38 2.29
N PHE A 28 -17.08 -10.01 1.15
CA PHE A 28 -15.91 -9.69 0.35
C PHE A 28 -15.92 -8.23 -0.12
N ASN A 29 -17.05 -7.75 -0.64
CA ASN A 29 -17.19 -6.37 -1.09
C ASN A 29 -16.96 -5.38 0.06
N LEU A 30 -17.52 -5.65 1.24
CA LEU A 30 -17.31 -4.85 2.45
C LEU A 30 -15.83 -4.82 2.85
N THR A 31 -15.17 -5.97 2.80
CA THR A 31 -13.74 -6.10 3.11
C THR A 31 -12.90 -5.25 2.17
N VAL A 32 -13.15 -5.32 0.86
CA VAL A 32 -12.47 -4.47 -0.13
C VAL A 32 -12.71 -2.99 0.13
N ASP A 33 -13.94 -2.59 0.50
CA ASP A 33 -14.25 -1.19 0.82
C ASP A 33 -13.53 -0.70 2.08
N LEU A 34 -13.34 -1.56 3.09
CA LEU A 34 -12.50 -1.25 4.27
C LEU A 34 -11.02 -1.11 3.89
N LEU A 35 -10.49 -1.96 3.02
CA LEU A 35 -9.11 -1.86 2.52
C LEU A 35 -8.91 -0.56 1.73
N ILE A 36 -9.87 -0.16 0.90
CA ILE A 36 -9.84 1.15 0.20
C ILE A 36 -9.74 2.31 1.21
N ARG A 37 -10.49 2.26 2.31
CA ARG A 37 -10.39 3.27 3.37
C ARG A 37 -9.01 3.29 4.03
N ARG A 38 -8.43 2.13 4.35
CA ARG A 38 -7.07 2.02 4.90
C ARG A 38 -6.02 2.58 3.95
N VAL A 39 -6.10 2.27 2.66
CA VAL A 39 -5.23 2.84 1.62
C VAL A 39 -5.31 4.37 1.62
N ASN A 40 -6.53 4.93 1.73
CA ASN A 40 -6.72 6.36 1.76
C ASN A 40 -6.07 7.03 2.99
N GLN A 41 -5.93 6.29 4.10
CA GLN A 41 -5.28 6.77 5.34
C GLN A 41 -3.75 6.65 5.31
N VAL A 42 -3.14 5.99 4.31
CA VAL A 42 -1.68 5.85 4.24
C VAL A 42 -0.97 7.21 4.16
N ARG A 43 0.05 7.46 4.95
CA ARG A 43 0.87 8.68 4.94
C ARG A 43 2.34 8.33 4.85
N ILE A 44 3.14 9.28 4.40
CA ILE A 44 4.60 9.15 4.42
C ILE A 44 5.11 9.59 5.78
N ASN A 45 5.94 8.76 6.40
CA ASN A 45 6.63 9.08 7.65
C ASN A 45 7.82 10.01 7.38
N TYR A 46 7.55 11.30 7.27
CA TYR A 46 8.59 12.30 7.00
C TYR A 46 9.57 12.48 8.16
N GLU A 47 9.11 12.31 9.40
CA GLU A 47 9.93 12.44 10.61
C GLU A 47 10.94 11.30 10.72
N GLY A 48 10.48 10.06 10.54
CA GLY A 48 11.34 8.89 10.50
C GLY A 48 12.30 8.93 9.32
N ALA A 49 11.81 9.26 8.12
CA ALA A 49 12.63 9.20 6.90
C ALA A 49 13.57 10.40 6.71
N ARG A 50 13.37 11.51 7.45
CA ARG A 50 14.13 12.77 7.35
C ARG A 50 14.23 13.36 5.92
N ILE A 51 13.17 13.20 5.11
CA ILE A 51 13.11 13.61 3.69
C ILE A 51 12.32 14.92 3.46
N HIS A 52 12.56 15.94 4.29
CA HIS A 52 11.74 17.16 4.32
C HIS A 52 11.79 18.01 3.03
N VAL A 53 12.88 17.92 2.27
CA VAL A 53 13.13 18.80 1.09
C VAL A 53 12.17 18.53 -0.07
N PHE A 54 11.61 17.32 -0.17
CA PHE A 54 10.77 16.90 -1.30
C PHE A 54 9.34 16.51 -0.89
N GLN A 55 8.86 16.96 0.27
CA GLN A 55 7.54 16.61 0.80
C GLN A 55 6.40 16.83 -0.20
N ARG A 56 6.40 17.97 -0.91
CA ARG A 56 5.35 18.27 -1.90
C ARG A 56 5.32 17.24 -3.04
N VAL A 57 6.49 16.90 -3.57
CA VAL A 57 6.61 15.93 -4.68
C VAL A 57 6.20 14.54 -4.22
N PHE A 58 6.67 14.12 -3.04
CA PHE A 58 6.30 12.82 -2.50
C PHE A 58 4.82 12.72 -2.14
N ASN A 59 4.19 13.80 -1.67
CA ASN A 59 2.75 13.84 -1.45
C ASN A 59 1.95 13.72 -2.75
N GLN A 60 2.41 14.34 -3.85
CA GLN A 60 1.78 14.16 -5.17
C GLN A 60 1.90 12.71 -5.66
N LEU A 61 3.08 12.10 -5.51
CA LEU A 61 3.29 10.70 -5.86
C LEU A 61 2.46 9.76 -4.97
N LEU A 62 2.35 10.06 -3.68
CA LEU A 62 1.49 9.33 -2.73
C LEU A 62 0.03 9.42 -3.15
N PHE A 63 -0.45 10.60 -3.51
CA PHE A 63 -1.81 10.77 -4.01
C PHE A 63 -2.06 9.92 -5.26
N SER A 64 -1.13 9.93 -6.22
CA SER A 64 -1.24 9.11 -7.43
C SER A 64 -1.23 7.61 -7.11
N ALA A 65 -0.37 7.16 -6.19
CA ALA A 65 -0.30 5.76 -5.77
C ALA A 65 -1.61 5.33 -5.08
N LYS A 66 -2.12 6.14 -4.14
CA LYS A 66 -3.42 5.90 -3.48
C LYS A 66 -4.56 5.83 -4.48
N PHE A 67 -4.63 6.79 -5.40
CA PHE A 67 -5.70 6.83 -6.39
C PHE A 67 -5.70 5.54 -7.22
N LYS A 68 -4.55 5.15 -7.77
CA LYS A 68 -4.43 3.90 -8.56
C LYS A 68 -4.71 2.65 -7.73
N ALA A 69 -4.25 2.62 -6.48
CA ALA A 69 -4.53 1.55 -5.53
C ALA A 69 -6.04 1.36 -5.32
N MET A 70 -6.75 2.46 -5.02
CA MET A 70 -8.19 2.43 -4.79
C MET A 70 -8.96 2.02 -6.04
N GLU A 71 -8.61 2.55 -7.21
CA GLU A 71 -9.24 2.15 -8.48
C GLU A 71 -8.98 0.66 -8.77
N GLY A 72 -7.75 0.18 -8.57
CA GLY A 72 -7.42 -1.23 -8.73
C GLY A 72 -8.22 -2.16 -7.81
N LEU A 73 -8.48 -1.73 -6.57
CA LEU A 73 -9.35 -2.46 -5.63
C LEU A 73 -10.82 -2.44 -6.05
N LYS A 74 -11.33 -1.32 -6.57
CA LYS A 74 -12.70 -1.26 -7.13
C LYS A 74 -12.85 -2.18 -8.34
N GLU A 75 -11.90 -2.14 -9.28
CA GLU A 75 -11.90 -3.04 -10.44
C GLU A 75 -11.79 -4.52 -10.02
N PHE A 76 -11.05 -4.80 -8.94
CA PHE A 76 -10.95 -6.15 -8.37
C PHE A 76 -12.29 -6.65 -7.81
N LYS A 77 -13.03 -5.76 -7.13
CA LYS A 77 -14.39 -6.02 -6.64
C LYS A 77 -15.33 -6.43 -7.78
N GLU A 78 -15.25 -5.73 -8.91
CA GLU A 78 -16.06 -6.01 -10.10
C GLU A 78 -15.66 -7.33 -10.78
N ALA A 79 -14.35 -7.64 -10.80
CA ALA A 79 -13.81 -8.84 -11.42
C ALA A 79 -14.16 -10.16 -10.70
N ALA A 80 -14.75 -10.09 -9.49
CA ALA A 80 -15.16 -11.25 -8.70
C ALA A 80 -16.18 -12.17 -9.40
N THR A 81 -16.84 -11.71 -10.46
CA THR A 81 -17.74 -12.54 -11.30
C THR A 81 -16.99 -13.56 -12.17
N HIS A 82 -15.73 -13.30 -12.51
CA HIS A 82 -14.98 -14.08 -13.50
C HIS A 82 -13.64 -14.53 -12.93
N LYS A 83 -13.54 -15.81 -12.55
CA LYS A 83 -12.37 -16.42 -11.90
C LYS A 83 -11.02 -16.09 -12.57
N LYS A 84 -10.96 -16.12 -13.91
CA LYS A 84 -9.73 -15.77 -14.65
C LYS A 84 -9.35 -14.30 -14.50
N SER A 85 -10.33 -13.40 -14.61
CA SER A 85 -10.13 -11.95 -14.42
C SER A 85 -9.70 -11.66 -12.99
N PHE A 86 -10.41 -12.24 -12.02
CA PHE A 86 -10.11 -12.13 -10.59
C PHE A 86 -8.66 -12.52 -10.26
N ASN A 87 -8.24 -13.71 -10.70
CA ASN A 87 -6.88 -14.20 -10.45
C ASN A 87 -5.78 -13.37 -11.14
N ASN A 88 -6.07 -12.82 -12.32
CA ASN A 88 -5.12 -11.92 -12.99
C ASN A 88 -5.01 -10.58 -12.27
N ARG A 89 -6.13 -10.06 -11.76
CA ARG A 89 -6.18 -8.80 -11.01
C ARG A 89 -5.42 -8.89 -9.70
N ILE A 90 -5.63 -9.94 -8.91
CA ILE A 90 -4.90 -10.10 -7.65
C ILE A 90 -3.39 -10.23 -7.86
N ARG A 91 -2.95 -10.97 -8.89
CA ARG A 91 -1.51 -11.03 -9.26
C ARG A 91 -0.95 -9.67 -9.64
N GLY A 92 -1.71 -8.87 -10.40
CA GLY A 92 -1.33 -7.51 -10.75
C GLY A 92 -1.16 -6.61 -9.52
N ILE A 93 -2.12 -6.68 -8.59
CA ILE A 93 -2.11 -5.95 -7.32
C ILE A 93 -0.89 -6.33 -6.47
N LEU A 94 -0.66 -7.64 -6.28
CA LEU A 94 0.48 -8.16 -5.52
C LEU A 94 1.82 -7.76 -6.15
N GLY A 95 1.95 -7.92 -7.47
CA GLY A 95 3.19 -7.62 -8.19
C GLY A 95 3.61 -6.15 -8.13
N GLN A 96 2.64 -5.24 -8.10
CA GLN A 96 2.91 -3.80 -7.99
C GLN A 96 2.88 -3.29 -6.54
N LYS A 97 2.68 -4.19 -5.57
CA LYS A 97 2.38 -3.88 -4.17
C LYS A 97 1.37 -2.74 -4.06
N LEU A 98 0.22 -2.93 -4.69
CA LEU A 98 -0.87 -1.96 -4.73
C LEU A 98 -0.44 -0.57 -5.27
N HIS A 99 0.47 -0.54 -6.26
CA HIS A 99 1.08 0.67 -6.84
C HIS A 99 2.05 1.46 -5.92
N PHE A 100 2.30 1.03 -4.68
CA PHE A 100 3.23 1.72 -3.77
C PHE A 100 4.70 1.37 -4.00
N LEU A 101 5.00 0.29 -4.73
CA LEU A 101 6.38 -0.20 -4.89
C LEU A 101 7.33 0.84 -5.50
N SER A 102 6.88 1.54 -6.54
CA SER A 102 7.70 2.56 -7.21
C SER A 102 7.99 3.74 -6.28
N LEU A 103 6.95 4.25 -5.60
CA LEU A 103 7.09 5.34 -4.63
C LEU A 103 8.04 4.97 -3.49
N TYR A 104 7.90 3.75 -2.95
CA TYR A 104 8.79 3.23 -1.91
C TYR A 104 10.26 3.26 -2.35
N ARG A 105 10.55 2.75 -3.56
CA ARG A 105 11.91 2.73 -4.12
C ARG A 105 12.47 4.14 -4.27
N THR A 106 11.66 5.07 -4.77
CA THR A 106 12.06 6.47 -4.96
C THR A 106 12.37 7.19 -3.65
N ILE A 107 11.52 7.01 -2.63
CA ILE A 107 11.73 7.58 -1.30
C ILE A 107 12.98 6.99 -0.65
N LYS A 108 13.13 5.65 -0.71
CA LYS A 108 14.29 4.94 -0.16
C LYS A 108 15.59 5.42 -0.80
N ALA A 109 15.64 5.53 -2.13
CA ALA A 109 16.82 6.02 -2.85
C ALA A 109 17.18 7.47 -2.47
N ASN A 110 16.18 8.35 -2.30
CA ASN A 110 16.42 9.72 -1.85
C ASN A 110 16.99 9.77 -0.44
N ARG A 111 16.43 8.97 0.47
CA ARG A 111 16.90 8.84 1.85
C ARG A 111 18.35 8.35 1.89
N ASP A 112 18.65 7.27 1.16
CA ASP A 112 19.98 6.67 1.13
C ASP A 112 21.01 7.63 0.52
N GLY A 113 20.62 8.37 -0.55
CA GLY A 113 21.47 9.41 -1.13
C GLY A 113 21.72 10.60 -0.18
N TYR A 114 20.75 10.94 0.67
CA TYR A 114 20.94 11.96 1.71
C TYR A 114 21.92 11.51 2.80
N ARG A 115 21.87 10.23 3.20
CA ARG A 115 22.87 9.62 4.10
C ARG A 115 24.27 9.76 3.53
N ASP A 116 24.47 9.30 2.30
CA ASP A 116 25.80 9.21 1.70
C ASP A 116 26.47 10.60 1.56
N ARG A 117 25.67 11.67 1.40
CA ARG A 117 26.18 13.06 1.31
C ARG A 117 26.47 13.72 2.65
N ASN A 118 25.77 13.34 3.73
CA ASN A 118 25.81 14.06 5.00
C ASN A 118 26.38 13.25 6.17
N GLY A 119 26.79 11.99 5.97
CA GLY A 119 27.46 11.16 6.99
C GLY A 119 26.57 10.70 8.15
N TYR A 120 25.25 10.85 8.05
CA TYR A 120 24.31 10.48 9.12
C TYR A 120 23.89 9.02 9.08
N TYR A 121 23.95 8.31 10.21
CA TYR A 121 23.35 6.98 10.32
C TYR A 121 21.82 7.08 10.45
N LEU A 122 21.09 6.66 9.42
CA LEU A 122 19.62 6.50 9.48
C LEU A 122 19.29 5.04 9.76
N LYS A 123 18.48 4.80 10.81
CA LYS A 123 17.95 3.48 11.18
C LYS A 123 17.41 2.70 9.98
N SER A 124 17.92 1.51 9.69
CA SER A 124 17.58 0.74 8.47
C SER A 124 16.09 0.38 8.36
N ASP A 125 15.42 0.33 9.50
CA ASP A 125 14.06 -0.16 9.77
C ASP A 125 12.97 0.94 9.74
N ILE A 126 13.29 2.16 9.33
CA ILE A 126 12.28 3.23 9.24
C ILE A 126 11.11 2.81 8.32
N GLU A 127 9.92 2.78 8.89
CA GLU A 127 8.68 2.63 8.14
C GLU A 127 8.40 3.90 7.33
N ILE A 128 8.52 3.79 6.00
CA ILE A 128 8.24 4.89 5.07
C ILE A 128 6.75 5.23 5.01
N PHE A 129 5.88 4.23 5.15
CA PHE A 129 4.43 4.40 5.10
C PHE A 129 3.82 4.05 6.46
N VAL A 130 2.95 4.93 6.96
CA VAL A 130 2.22 4.83 8.23
C VAL A 130 0.74 5.09 7.99
N LEU A 131 -0.15 4.74 8.93
CA LEU A 131 -1.56 5.12 8.87
C LEU A 131 -1.81 6.46 9.58
N GLU A 132 -2.73 7.26 9.03
CA GLU A 132 -3.27 8.44 9.69
C GLU A 132 -3.95 8.06 11.01
N GLY A 133 -3.32 8.41 12.15
CA GLY A 133 -3.78 8.01 13.48
C GLY A 133 -2.72 7.29 14.32
N GLY A 134 -1.59 6.88 13.72
CA GLY A 134 -0.41 6.46 14.47
C GLY A 134 -0.58 5.18 15.28
N GLU A 135 -1.12 4.11 14.69
CA GLU A 135 -0.81 2.76 15.20
C GLU A 135 0.60 2.40 14.74
N THR A 136 1.60 2.96 15.41
CA THR A 136 2.87 2.29 15.58
C THR A 136 2.62 1.23 16.64
N HIS A 137 2.46 -0.03 16.23
CA HIS A 137 2.52 -1.14 17.17
C HIS A 137 3.92 -1.15 17.81
N GLU A 138 4.00 -0.56 19.01
CA GLU A 138 5.04 -0.84 20.01
C GLU A 138 4.84 -2.24 20.59
#